data_AF-A0AAN7IB86-F1
#
_entry.id   AF-A0AAN7IB86-F1
#
_cell.length_a   1.000
_cell.length_b   1.000
_cell.length_c   1.000
_cell.angle_alpha   90.00
_cell.angle_beta   90.00
_cell.angle_gamma   90.00
#
_symmetry.space_group_name_H-M   'P 1'
#
loop_
_entity.id
_entity.type
_entity.pdbx_description
1 polymer ?
#
loop_
_entity_poly.entity_id
_entity_poly.type
_entity_poly.pdbx_seq_one_letter_code
_entity_poly.pdbx_strand_id
1 'polypeptide(L)'
;MHRACMALHENEKRRMSRAKFFLIALICSFSWYLVPGYLFTTLTSISWVCWVFSKSVTAQQMGSGMRGLGLGALTLDWSAVASFLSSPLVSPFFSIVNVFAGYLLIVYIAIPIGYWGLDLYGARRFPIFSSHLFTAQGQAYNISAIVNDKFELNLSNYEEQGRIHLSMLFSLIYGFGFATIASTLTHVALFYGREIYERYRASYKGKEDIHTKLMKRYKDIPSWWFYMLLVVTMAVSLALCIFLNNQVQLPWWGLLFAAAMAFTFTLPISIITATTNQTPGLNIITEYAIGLIYPGRPIANVCFKTFGYMSMAQAVSFLSDFKLGHYMKIPPRSMFLVQLIGTILAGTINLAVAWWLLTSITNICQDELLPTDSPWTCPGDRVFFDASVIWGLVGPRRIFGPLGNYEAMNWFFLGGAIGPVIVWLLHKSFPKQSWIPLINLPVLLGATAMMPAATPVNYNAWIIVGTIFNFFIFRYRKQWWQRYNYILSAALDAGVAFMGVLLYFSVGMEGKGLTWWGTDGEHCPLAKCPTAKGIVVDGCPLN
;
A
#
# COMPACT_ATOMS: atom_id res chain seq x y z
N MET A 1 8.42 -13.79 16.32
CA MET A 1 9.43 -12.91 16.95
C MET A 1 10.21 -13.56 18.09
N HIS A 2 9.60 -14.05 19.19
CA HIS A 2 10.34 -14.65 20.33
C HIS A 2 11.30 -15.81 19.94
N ARG A 3 10.97 -16.58 18.88
CA ARG A 3 11.81 -17.68 18.37
C ARG A 3 12.97 -17.23 17.46
N ALA A 4 12.90 -16.01 16.93
CA ALA A 4 13.98 -15.43 16.13
C ALA A 4 15.12 -14.93 17.02
N CYS A 5 14.87 -14.46 18.25
CA CYS A 5 15.95 -14.01 19.15
C CYS A 5 16.72 -15.15 19.83
N MET A 6 16.11 -16.32 20.08
CA MET A 6 16.86 -17.53 20.48
C MET A 6 17.83 -18.02 19.37
N ALA A 7 17.80 -17.44 18.17
CA ALA A 7 18.59 -17.87 17.00
C ALA A 7 20.08 -17.59 17.07
N LEU A 8 20.51 -16.59 17.86
CA LEU A 8 21.88 -16.09 17.83
C LEU A 8 22.83 -16.82 18.81
N HIS A 9 22.32 -17.62 19.74
CA HIS A 9 23.11 -18.21 20.83
C HIS A 9 23.03 -19.75 20.94
N GLU A 10 22.40 -20.42 19.98
CA GLU A 10 22.25 -21.88 20.02
C GLU A 10 23.39 -22.57 19.25
N ASN A 11 24.39 -23.08 19.98
CA ASN A 11 25.46 -23.92 19.43
C ASN A 11 24.91 -25.31 19.09
N GLU A 12 24.68 -25.62 17.81
CA GLU A 12 24.17 -26.93 17.38
C GLU A 12 25.09 -27.62 16.36
N LYS A 13 25.63 -28.78 16.76
CA LYS A 13 26.57 -29.61 15.98
C LYS A 13 25.93 -30.58 14.96
N ARG A 14 24.59 -30.65 14.83
CA ARG A 14 23.91 -31.70 14.02
C ARG A 14 22.92 -31.22 12.93
N ARG A 15 22.62 -29.92 12.83
CA ARG A 15 21.75 -29.33 11.79
C ARG A 15 22.40 -28.05 11.23
N MET A 16 22.12 -27.69 9.98
CA MET A 16 22.64 -26.45 9.40
C MET A 16 22.37 -25.25 10.32
N SER A 17 23.37 -24.39 10.50
CA SER A 17 23.19 -23.18 11.29
C SER A 17 22.24 -22.22 10.58
N ARG A 18 21.49 -21.44 11.36
CA ARG A 18 20.56 -20.42 10.87
C ARG A 18 21.28 -19.38 9.99
N ALA A 19 22.51 -19.01 10.35
CA ALA A 19 23.36 -18.11 9.58
C ALA A 19 23.85 -18.72 8.26
N LYS A 20 24.24 -20.00 8.25
CA LYS A 20 24.63 -20.69 7.00
C LYS A 20 23.45 -20.78 6.03
N PHE A 21 22.26 -21.09 6.54
CA PHE A 21 21.04 -21.10 5.74
C PHE A 21 20.71 -19.72 5.16
N PHE A 22 20.83 -18.67 5.96
CA PHE A 22 20.65 -17.29 5.50
C PHE A 22 21.57 -16.95 4.33
N LEU A 23 22.87 -17.22 4.46
CA LEU A 23 23.85 -16.90 3.42
C LEU A 23 23.57 -17.67 2.11
N ILE A 24 23.24 -18.96 2.19
CA ILE A 24 22.90 -19.76 1.01
C ILE A 24 21.65 -19.19 0.33
N ALA A 25 20.58 -18.94 1.09
CA ALA A 25 19.34 -18.40 0.55
C ALA A 25 19.53 -16.99 -0.06
N LEU A 26 20.38 -16.17 0.56
CA LEU A 26 20.73 -14.84 0.07
C LEU A 26 21.46 -14.92 -1.27
N ILE A 27 22.46 -15.79 -1.40
CA ILE A 27 23.19 -15.98 -2.67
C ILE A 27 22.24 -16.51 -3.74
N CYS A 28 21.39 -17.49 -3.43
CA CYS A 28 20.40 -17.99 -4.37
C CYS A 28 19.43 -16.90 -4.83
N SER A 29 18.93 -16.07 -3.91
CA SER A 29 18.03 -14.97 -4.24
C SER A 29 18.71 -13.88 -5.07
N PHE A 30 19.93 -13.49 -4.68
CA PHE A 30 20.76 -12.54 -5.40
C PHE A 30 21.01 -13.00 -6.84
N SER A 31 21.45 -14.24 -7.03
CA SER A 31 21.68 -14.82 -8.35
C SER A 31 20.39 -15.01 -9.15
N TRP A 32 19.29 -15.40 -8.50
CA TRP A 32 18.01 -15.60 -9.19
C TRP A 32 17.45 -14.29 -9.70
N TYR A 33 17.52 -13.19 -8.92
CA TYR A 33 16.93 -11.90 -9.29
C TYR A 33 17.53 -11.28 -10.56
N LEU A 34 18.75 -11.68 -10.97
CA LEU A 34 19.31 -11.31 -12.27
C LEU A 34 18.42 -11.73 -13.44
N VAL A 35 17.70 -12.86 -13.29
CA VAL A 35 16.84 -13.40 -14.35
C VAL A 35 15.58 -12.57 -14.53
N PRO A 36 14.65 -12.44 -13.55
CA PRO A 36 13.46 -11.62 -13.71
C PRO A 36 13.76 -10.10 -13.70
N GLY A 37 14.84 -9.67 -13.07
CA GLY A 37 15.18 -8.25 -12.95
C GLY A 37 15.86 -7.64 -14.17
N TYR A 38 16.44 -8.45 -15.07
CA TYR A 38 17.17 -7.94 -16.24
C TYR A 38 17.09 -8.84 -17.47
N LEU A 39 17.39 -10.14 -17.35
CA LEU A 39 17.48 -11.04 -18.51
C LEU A 39 16.12 -11.41 -19.10
N PHE A 40 15.08 -11.53 -18.27
CA PHE A 40 13.76 -12.05 -18.62
C PHE A 40 12.66 -11.41 -17.74
N THR A 41 12.36 -10.14 -17.97
CA THR A 41 11.36 -9.36 -17.20
C THR A 41 9.92 -9.88 -17.34
N THR A 42 9.60 -10.64 -18.39
CA THR A 42 8.30 -11.33 -18.52
C THR A 42 8.04 -12.33 -17.37
N LEU A 43 9.07 -12.83 -16.67
CA LEU A 43 8.89 -13.70 -15.49
C LEU A 43 8.24 -12.97 -14.31
N THR A 44 8.27 -11.64 -14.30
CA THR A 44 7.62 -10.80 -13.30
C THR A 44 6.09 -10.86 -13.42
N SER A 45 5.56 -11.02 -14.65
CA SER A 45 4.13 -11.24 -14.91
C SER A 45 3.92 -12.20 -16.09
N ILE A 46 3.72 -13.48 -15.75
CA ILE A 46 3.42 -14.56 -16.70
C ILE A 46 1.90 -14.64 -16.88
N SER A 47 1.39 -13.96 -17.89
CA SER A 47 -0.03 -13.88 -18.23
C SER A 47 -0.38 -14.85 -19.37
N TRP A 48 -0.30 -16.17 -19.11
CA TRP A 48 -0.48 -17.20 -20.16
C TRP A 48 -1.83 -17.15 -20.88
N VAL A 49 -2.88 -16.65 -20.22
CA VAL A 49 -4.21 -16.45 -20.83
C VAL A 49 -4.13 -15.45 -22.00
N CYS A 50 -3.31 -14.41 -21.89
CA CYS A 50 -3.07 -13.48 -23.00
C CYS A 50 -2.33 -14.13 -24.16
N TRP A 51 -1.40 -15.06 -23.87
CA TRP A 51 -0.63 -15.75 -24.91
C TRP A 51 -1.52 -16.70 -25.71
N VAL A 52 -2.44 -17.40 -25.04
CA VAL A 52 -3.42 -18.29 -25.70
C VAL A 52 -4.46 -17.47 -26.47
N PHE A 53 -4.93 -16.35 -25.92
CA PHE A 53 -5.99 -15.52 -26.51
C PHE A 53 -5.48 -14.14 -26.92
N SER A 54 -4.47 -14.10 -27.79
CA SER A 54 -3.77 -12.87 -28.21
C SER A 54 -4.62 -11.85 -28.96
N LYS A 55 -5.80 -12.23 -29.48
CA LYS A 55 -6.69 -11.35 -30.25
C LYS A 55 -7.92 -10.86 -29.50
N SER A 56 -8.21 -11.42 -28.32
CA SER A 56 -9.44 -11.10 -27.58
C SER A 56 -9.19 -10.07 -26.50
N VAL A 57 -9.82 -8.90 -26.62
CA VAL A 57 -9.76 -7.81 -25.63
C VAL A 57 -10.22 -8.32 -24.25
N THR A 58 -11.39 -8.97 -24.20
CA THR A 58 -11.95 -9.46 -22.94
C THR A 58 -11.06 -10.53 -22.28
N ALA A 59 -10.48 -11.43 -23.07
CA ALA A 59 -9.59 -12.45 -22.52
C ALA A 59 -8.31 -11.84 -21.95
N GLN A 60 -7.75 -10.82 -22.61
CA GLN A 60 -6.58 -10.09 -22.10
C GLN A 60 -6.92 -9.24 -20.87
N GLN A 61 -8.09 -8.59 -20.83
CA GLN A 61 -8.56 -7.89 -19.63
C GLN A 61 -8.72 -8.83 -18.43
N MET A 62 -9.20 -10.06 -18.65
CA MET A 62 -9.29 -11.07 -17.59
C MET A 62 -7.91 -11.60 -17.19
N GLY A 63 -7.06 -11.91 -18.16
CA GLY A 63 -5.80 -12.64 -17.96
C GLY A 63 -4.60 -11.79 -17.56
N SER A 64 -4.58 -10.50 -17.93
CA SER A 64 -3.45 -9.60 -17.68
C SER A 64 -3.21 -9.39 -16.18
N GLY A 65 -2.00 -9.73 -15.73
CA GLY A 65 -1.54 -9.57 -14.36
C GLY A 65 -1.20 -8.13 -13.98
N MET A 66 -0.83 -7.29 -14.97
CA MET A 66 -0.43 -5.90 -14.73
C MET A 66 -1.53 -4.87 -15.00
N ARG A 67 -2.36 -5.10 -16.03
CA ARG A 67 -3.36 -4.14 -16.55
C ARG A 67 -4.78 -4.72 -16.62
N GLY A 68 -5.01 -5.89 -16.02
CA GLY A 68 -6.28 -6.60 -16.07
C GLY A 68 -6.78 -7.03 -14.69
N LEU A 69 -7.40 -8.21 -14.63
CA LEU A 69 -7.86 -8.86 -13.39
C LEU A 69 -6.91 -9.96 -12.89
N GLY A 70 -5.87 -10.30 -13.67
CA GLY A 70 -4.84 -11.27 -13.31
C GLY A 70 -5.30 -12.72 -13.24
N LEU A 71 -6.39 -13.12 -13.88
CA LEU A 71 -6.87 -14.50 -13.82
C LEU A 71 -5.84 -15.44 -14.48
N GLY A 72 -5.23 -16.29 -13.66
CA GLY A 72 -4.16 -17.20 -14.09
C GLY A 72 -2.79 -16.55 -14.26
N ALA A 73 -2.62 -15.27 -13.91
CA ALA A 73 -1.32 -14.62 -13.91
C ALA A 73 -0.44 -15.13 -12.77
N LEU A 74 0.80 -15.51 -13.10
CA LEU A 74 1.79 -16.03 -12.16
C LEU A 74 3.06 -15.19 -12.21
N THR A 75 3.86 -15.23 -11.14
CA THR A 75 5.17 -14.60 -11.12
C THR A 75 6.20 -15.55 -10.54
N LEU A 76 7.42 -15.47 -11.06
CA LEU A 76 8.60 -16.14 -10.51
C LEU A 76 9.59 -15.14 -9.92
N ASP A 77 9.18 -13.88 -9.79
CA ASP A 77 9.96 -12.82 -9.17
C ASP A 77 9.55 -12.58 -7.72
N TRP A 78 10.51 -12.73 -6.80
CA TRP A 78 10.30 -12.43 -5.39
C TRP A 78 10.00 -10.95 -5.15
N SER A 79 10.53 -10.04 -5.97
CA SER A 79 10.26 -8.62 -5.85
C SER A 79 8.77 -8.31 -6.08
N ALA A 80 8.15 -8.98 -7.06
CA ALA A 80 6.71 -8.89 -7.31
C ALA A 80 5.87 -9.48 -6.17
N VAL A 81 6.35 -10.53 -5.50
CA VAL A 81 5.67 -11.15 -4.35
C VAL A 81 5.66 -10.23 -3.12
N ALA A 82 6.78 -9.57 -2.82
CA ALA A 82 6.99 -8.86 -1.55
C ALA A 82 6.75 -7.34 -1.61
N SER A 83 6.76 -6.72 -2.79
CA SER A 83 6.79 -5.26 -2.98
C SER A 83 5.66 -4.46 -2.32
N PHE A 84 4.40 -4.92 -2.38
CA PHE A 84 3.25 -4.11 -1.93
C PHE A 84 2.61 -4.58 -0.63
N LEU A 85 2.47 -5.90 -0.42
CA LEU A 85 1.82 -6.46 0.78
C LEU A 85 2.82 -6.92 1.84
N SER A 86 4.10 -6.53 1.71
CA SER A 86 5.23 -7.09 2.45
C SER A 86 5.37 -8.61 2.27
N SER A 87 6.33 -9.23 2.96
CA SER A 87 6.55 -10.67 2.83
C SER A 87 5.34 -11.49 3.33
N PRO A 88 4.77 -12.38 2.49
CA PRO A 88 3.68 -13.26 2.89
C PRO A 88 4.12 -14.30 3.94
N LEU A 89 5.42 -14.61 4.03
CA LEU A 89 5.96 -15.59 4.98
C LEU A 89 5.84 -15.13 6.43
N VAL A 90 5.77 -13.82 6.68
CA VAL A 90 5.66 -13.25 8.03
C VAL A 90 4.21 -13.12 8.48
N SER A 91 3.28 -13.02 7.52
CA SER A 91 1.87 -12.79 7.76
C SER A 91 1.15 -14.07 8.24
N PRO A 92 0.29 -13.97 9.26
CA PRO A 92 -0.44 -15.13 9.76
C PRO A 92 -1.48 -15.61 8.73
N PHE A 93 -1.71 -16.93 8.68
CA PHE A 93 -2.57 -17.53 7.65
C PHE A 93 -4.01 -16.99 7.64
N PHE A 94 -4.60 -16.70 8.81
CA PHE A 94 -5.95 -16.12 8.84
C PHE A 94 -6.02 -14.75 8.15
N SER A 95 -4.97 -13.93 8.26
CA SER A 95 -4.91 -12.63 7.57
C SER A 95 -4.77 -12.81 6.07
N ILE A 96 -3.99 -13.80 5.62
CA ILE A 96 -3.90 -14.17 4.20
C ILE A 96 -5.28 -14.57 3.65
N VAL A 97 -6.05 -15.35 4.40
CA VAL A 97 -7.41 -15.75 3.99
C VAL A 97 -8.36 -14.55 3.93
N ASN A 98 -8.28 -13.61 4.88
CA ASN A 98 -9.09 -12.39 4.84
C ASN A 98 -8.74 -11.51 3.62
N VAL A 99 -7.45 -11.32 3.34
CA VAL A 99 -6.98 -10.60 2.15
C VAL A 99 -7.44 -11.31 0.87
N PHE A 100 -7.33 -12.65 0.80
CA PHE A 100 -7.80 -13.42 -0.35
C PHE A 100 -9.32 -13.28 -0.57
N ALA A 101 -10.12 -13.40 0.49
CA ALA A 101 -11.57 -13.24 0.41
C ALA A 101 -11.95 -11.82 -0.05
N GLY A 102 -11.27 -10.80 0.47
CA GLY A 102 -11.44 -9.41 0.06
C GLY A 102 -11.06 -9.17 -1.40
N TYR A 103 -9.89 -9.67 -1.79
CA TYR A 103 -9.40 -9.60 -3.17
C TYR A 103 -10.35 -10.29 -4.16
N LEU A 104 -10.84 -11.49 -3.84
CA LEU A 104 -11.81 -12.20 -4.67
C LEU A 104 -13.13 -11.43 -4.79
N LEU A 105 -13.64 -10.90 -3.68
CA LEU A 105 -14.86 -10.09 -3.66
C LEU A 105 -14.71 -8.84 -4.53
N ILE A 106 -13.60 -8.12 -4.42
CA ILE A 106 -13.42 -6.84 -5.12
C ILE A 106 -13.06 -7.07 -6.59
N VAL A 107 -12.02 -7.85 -6.86
CA VAL A 107 -11.42 -7.98 -8.19
C VAL A 107 -12.16 -8.97 -9.08
N TYR A 108 -12.64 -10.09 -8.54
CA TYR A 108 -13.31 -11.12 -9.35
C TYR A 108 -14.83 -11.07 -9.30
N ILE A 109 -15.43 -10.32 -8.36
CA ILE A 109 -16.90 -10.18 -8.26
C ILE A 109 -17.32 -8.72 -8.53
N ALA A 110 -16.94 -7.77 -7.68
CA ALA A 110 -17.45 -6.41 -7.74
C ALA A 110 -17.06 -5.67 -9.04
N ILE A 111 -15.79 -5.77 -9.47
CA ILE A 111 -15.32 -5.14 -10.70
C ILE A 111 -16.00 -5.72 -11.95
N PRO A 112 -16.03 -7.05 -12.18
CA PRO A 112 -16.74 -7.64 -13.33
C PRO A 112 -18.24 -7.30 -13.36
N ILE A 113 -18.93 -7.37 -12.22
CA ILE A 113 -20.36 -7.01 -12.14
C ILE A 113 -20.55 -5.53 -12.46
N GLY A 114 -19.69 -4.67 -11.94
CA GLY A 114 -19.74 -3.23 -12.18
C GLY A 114 -19.43 -2.82 -13.61
N TYR A 115 -18.41 -3.43 -14.21
CA TYR A 115 -17.88 -3.10 -15.54
C TYR A 115 -18.69 -3.77 -16.66
N TRP A 116 -18.81 -5.10 -16.65
CA TRP A 116 -19.53 -5.85 -17.70
C TRP A 116 -21.02 -6.01 -17.39
N GLY A 117 -21.41 -6.23 -16.14
CA GLY A 117 -22.81 -6.51 -15.79
C GLY A 117 -23.71 -5.28 -15.88
N LEU A 118 -23.38 -4.25 -15.11
CA LEU A 118 -24.23 -3.08 -14.88
C LEU A 118 -23.78 -1.81 -15.63
N ASP A 119 -22.55 -1.81 -16.18
CA ASP A 119 -21.91 -0.63 -16.80
C ASP A 119 -22.03 0.64 -15.94
N LEU A 120 -21.74 0.49 -14.64
CA LEU A 120 -21.89 1.56 -13.66
C LEU A 120 -21.03 2.75 -14.06
N TYR A 121 -21.63 3.95 -14.08
CA TYR A 121 -20.97 5.21 -14.45
C TYR A 121 -20.36 5.22 -15.87
N GLY A 122 -20.84 4.36 -16.78
CA GLY A 122 -20.27 4.20 -18.11
C GLY A 122 -18.87 3.58 -18.09
N ALA A 123 -18.63 2.68 -17.13
CA ALA A 123 -17.35 2.01 -16.90
C ALA A 123 -16.68 1.45 -18.17
N ARG A 124 -17.46 0.89 -19.11
CA ARG A 124 -16.94 0.30 -20.35
C ARG A 124 -16.19 1.28 -21.26
N ARG A 125 -16.37 2.59 -21.03
CA ARG A 125 -15.69 3.65 -21.77
C ARG A 125 -14.22 3.80 -21.39
N PHE A 126 -13.83 3.24 -20.25
CA PHE A 126 -12.50 3.37 -19.67
C PHE A 126 -11.81 2.01 -19.60
N PRO A 127 -10.48 1.96 -19.49
CA PRO A 127 -9.77 0.72 -19.19
C PRO A 127 -10.25 0.11 -17.86
N ILE A 128 -10.36 -1.22 -17.80
CA ILE A 128 -10.82 -1.93 -16.59
C ILE A 128 -9.91 -1.68 -15.38
N PHE A 129 -8.60 -1.59 -15.62
CA PHE A 129 -7.56 -1.32 -14.64
C PHE A 129 -6.73 -0.11 -15.09
N SER A 130 -6.90 1.03 -14.43
CA SER A 130 -6.11 2.24 -14.69
C SER A 130 -6.17 3.19 -13.50
N SER A 131 -5.06 3.86 -13.20
CA SER A 131 -5.00 4.99 -12.26
C SER A 131 -5.34 6.34 -12.89
N HIS A 132 -5.33 6.43 -14.23
CA HIS A 132 -5.54 7.68 -14.95
C HIS A 132 -6.97 8.21 -14.80
N LEU A 133 -7.09 9.53 -14.96
CA LEU A 133 -8.35 10.26 -14.97
C LEU A 133 -8.84 10.44 -16.42
N PHE A 134 -10.15 10.38 -16.63
CA PHE A 134 -10.74 10.41 -17.97
C PHE A 134 -11.84 11.46 -18.13
N THR A 135 -12.03 11.89 -19.37
CA THR A 135 -13.19 12.67 -19.85
C THR A 135 -14.39 11.76 -20.10
N ALA A 136 -15.59 12.32 -20.29
CA ALA A 136 -16.79 11.53 -20.57
C ALA A 136 -16.70 10.66 -21.84
N GLN A 137 -15.81 11.04 -22.76
CA GLN A 137 -15.53 10.38 -24.05
C GLN A 137 -14.47 9.27 -23.94
N GLY A 138 -13.91 9.02 -22.76
CA GLY A 138 -12.89 7.97 -22.56
C GLY A 138 -11.45 8.42 -22.85
N GLN A 139 -11.23 9.69 -23.18
CA GLN A 139 -9.89 10.25 -23.40
C GLN A 139 -9.25 10.66 -22.07
N ALA A 140 -7.91 10.63 -22.00
CA ALA A 140 -7.16 11.08 -20.85
C ALA A 140 -7.53 12.53 -20.48
N TYR A 141 -7.75 12.78 -19.19
CA TYR A 141 -8.16 14.09 -18.71
C TYR A 141 -6.96 15.04 -18.67
N ASN A 142 -7.06 16.18 -19.35
CA ASN A 142 -6.02 17.20 -19.32
C ASN A 142 -6.10 17.99 -17.99
N ILE A 143 -5.17 17.72 -17.08
CA ILE A 143 -5.14 18.34 -15.75
C ILE A 143 -4.52 19.74 -15.81
N SER A 144 -3.52 19.97 -16.67
CA SER A 144 -2.86 21.29 -16.76
C SER A 144 -3.80 22.36 -17.31
N ALA A 145 -4.80 22.00 -18.11
CA ALA A 145 -5.79 22.93 -18.64
C ALA A 145 -6.76 23.49 -17.57
N ILE A 146 -6.99 22.77 -16.47
CA ILE A 146 -7.94 23.15 -15.40
C ILE A 146 -7.26 23.78 -14.18
N VAL A 147 -5.94 23.95 -14.22
CA VAL A 147 -5.13 24.51 -13.12
C VAL A 147 -4.64 25.89 -13.52
N ASN A 148 -4.85 26.89 -12.65
CA ASN A 148 -4.34 28.24 -12.87
C ASN A 148 -2.87 28.38 -12.43
N ASP A 149 -2.26 29.55 -12.68
CA ASP A 149 -0.85 29.83 -12.32
C ASP A 149 -0.54 29.72 -10.82
N LYS A 150 -1.57 29.68 -9.96
CA LYS A 150 -1.44 29.53 -8.51
C LYS A 150 -1.65 28.08 -8.04
N PHE A 151 -1.72 27.12 -8.96
CA PHE A 151 -2.07 25.72 -8.69
C PHE A 151 -3.46 25.55 -8.05
N GLU A 152 -4.41 26.44 -8.38
CA GLU A 152 -5.81 26.36 -7.92
C GLU A 152 -6.73 25.96 -9.09
N LEU A 153 -7.90 25.41 -8.76
CA LEU A 153 -8.88 24.97 -9.77
C LEU A 153 -9.47 26.17 -10.52
N ASN A 154 -9.33 26.19 -11.84
CA ASN A 154 -10.06 27.09 -12.71
C ASN A 154 -11.44 26.50 -13.05
N LEU A 155 -12.49 27.12 -12.53
CA LEU A 155 -13.87 26.64 -12.69
C LEU A 155 -14.39 26.74 -14.12
N SER A 156 -14.04 27.79 -14.88
CA SER A 156 -14.53 27.94 -16.25
C SER A 156 -13.99 26.83 -17.15
N ASN A 157 -12.68 26.60 -17.12
CA ASN A 157 -12.03 25.57 -17.92
C ASN A 157 -12.48 24.17 -17.51
N TYR A 158 -12.73 23.97 -16.20
CA TYR A 158 -13.28 22.71 -15.69
C TYR A 158 -14.70 22.45 -16.22
N GLU A 159 -15.55 23.47 -16.27
CA GLU A 159 -16.91 23.34 -16.81
C GLU A 159 -16.91 23.09 -18.33
N GLU A 160 -15.97 23.70 -19.07
CA GLU A 160 -15.78 23.46 -20.51
C GLU A 160 -15.30 22.04 -20.81
N GLN A 161 -14.30 21.54 -20.08
CA GLN A 161 -13.77 20.18 -20.26
C GLN A 161 -14.70 19.10 -19.71
N GLY A 162 -15.52 19.45 -18.73
CA GLY A 162 -16.50 18.57 -18.10
C GLY A 162 -15.94 17.78 -16.90
N ARG A 163 -16.82 16.96 -16.32
CA ARG A 163 -16.57 16.21 -15.09
C ARG A 163 -15.49 15.14 -15.29
N ILE A 164 -14.77 14.84 -14.21
CA ILE A 164 -13.78 13.76 -14.17
C ILE A 164 -14.48 12.41 -14.02
N HIS A 165 -14.05 11.45 -14.83
CA HIS A 165 -14.42 10.04 -14.74
C HIS A 165 -13.23 9.20 -14.30
N LEU A 166 -13.51 8.21 -13.47
CA LEU A 166 -12.56 7.24 -12.93
C LEU A 166 -12.80 5.87 -13.57
N SER A 167 -11.74 5.07 -13.67
CA SER A 167 -11.87 3.64 -14.01
C SER A 167 -12.71 2.90 -12.96
N MET A 168 -13.30 1.76 -13.37
CA MET A 168 -14.17 1.01 -12.46
C MET A 168 -13.40 0.48 -11.25
N LEU A 169 -12.19 -0.05 -11.48
CA LEU A 169 -11.26 -0.43 -10.42
C LEU A 169 -11.04 0.72 -9.43
N PHE A 170 -10.63 1.89 -9.93
CA PHE A 170 -10.22 2.98 -9.05
C PHE A 170 -11.39 3.54 -8.23
N SER A 171 -12.58 3.63 -8.84
CA SER A 171 -13.80 4.03 -8.13
C SER A 171 -14.19 3.06 -7.00
N LEU A 172 -14.19 1.74 -7.26
CA LEU A 172 -14.54 0.73 -6.26
C LEU A 172 -13.51 0.65 -5.14
N ILE A 173 -12.23 0.80 -5.44
CA ILE A 173 -11.19 0.78 -4.41
C ILE A 173 -11.36 1.95 -3.44
N TYR A 174 -11.71 3.15 -3.91
CA TYR A 174 -12.06 4.24 -3.01
C TYR A 174 -13.30 3.92 -2.15
N GLY A 175 -14.33 3.32 -2.75
CA GLY A 175 -15.51 2.85 -1.99
C GLY A 175 -15.15 1.87 -0.88
N PHE A 176 -14.45 0.78 -1.21
CA PHE A 176 -13.97 -0.19 -0.22
C PHE A 176 -12.97 0.42 0.78
N GLY A 177 -12.21 1.44 0.37
CA GLY A 177 -11.39 2.26 1.24
C GLY A 177 -12.20 3.01 2.31
N PHE A 178 -13.30 3.65 1.93
CA PHE A 178 -14.23 4.27 2.89
C PHE A 178 -14.78 3.23 3.88
N ALA A 179 -15.18 2.07 3.37
CA ALA A 179 -15.70 0.98 4.20
C ALA A 179 -14.63 0.47 5.18
N THR A 180 -13.37 0.38 4.75
CA THR A 180 -12.24 -0.05 5.57
C THR A 180 -12.00 0.86 6.76
N ILE A 181 -12.06 2.18 6.54
CA ILE A 181 -11.82 3.17 7.60
C ILE A 181 -12.93 3.11 8.65
N ALA A 182 -14.20 3.09 8.23
CA ALA A 182 -15.33 2.96 9.13
C ALA A 182 -15.29 1.62 9.89
N SER A 183 -14.98 0.53 9.18
CA SER A 183 -14.84 -0.81 9.73
C SER A 183 -13.70 -0.89 10.74
N THR A 184 -12.58 -0.19 10.52
CA THR A 184 -11.44 -0.17 11.45
C THR A 184 -11.85 0.33 12.83
N LEU A 185 -12.59 1.45 12.89
CA LEU A 185 -13.04 2.02 14.15
C LEU A 185 -14.05 1.10 14.86
N THR A 186 -15.07 0.61 14.14
CA THR A 186 -16.11 -0.22 14.75
C THR A 186 -15.59 -1.61 15.14
N HIS A 187 -14.72 -2.21 14.34
CA HIS A 187 -14.09 -3.50 14.65
C HIS A 187 -13.20 -3.40 15.90
N VAL A 188 -12.35 -2.38 16.01
CA VAL A 188 -11.50 -2.19 17.19
C VAL A 188 -12.33 -1.91 18.44
N ALA A 189 -13.37 -1.07 18.34
CA ALA A 189 -14.25 -0.77 19.46
C ALA A 189 -14.97 -2.02 19.99
N LEU A 190 -15.50 -2.88 19.10
CA LEU A 190 -16.31 -4.04 19.49
C LEU A 190 -15.49 -5.26 19.91
N PHE A 191 -14.43 -5.59 19.17
CA PHE A 191 -13.64 -6.80 19.41
C PHE A 191 -12.52 -6.57 20.43
N TYR A 192 -11.86 -5.41 20.38
CA TYR A 192 -10.70 -5.12 21.21
C TYR A 192 -10.97 -4.09 22.31
N GLY A 193 -12.10 -3.38 22.30
CA GLY A 193 -12.39 -2.31 23.26
C GLY A 193 -12.27 -2.73 24.73
N ARG A 194 -12.77 -3.93 25.06
CA ARG A 194 -12.64 -4.49 26.42
C ARG A 194 -11.19 -4.79 26.78
N GLU A 195 -10.43 -5.41 25.86
CA GLU A 195 -9.01 -5.70 26.09
C GLU A 195 -8.20 -4.40 26.24
N ILE A 196 -8.47 -3.39 25.41
CA ILE A 196 -7.82 -2.06 25.50
C ILE A 196 -8.03 -1.48 26.90
N TYR A 197 -9.27 -1.49 27.40
CA TYR A 197 -9.58 -0.97 28.73
C TYR A 197 -8.91 -1.77 29.85
N GLU A 198 -8.94 -3.10 29.77
CA GLU A 198 -8.29 -3.98 30.74
C GLU A 198 -6.76 -3.79 30.74
N ARG A 199 -6.13 -3.67 29.57
CA ARG A 199 -4.69 -3.40 29.41
C ARG A 199 -4.31 -2.00 29.89
N TYR A 200 -5.14 -1.00 29.62
CA TYR A 200 -4.96 0.36 30.14
C TYR A 200 -5.05 0.38 31.67
N ARG A 201 -5.94 -0.39 32.29
CA ARG A 201 -6.00 -0.53 33.75
C ARG A 201 -4.82 -1.32 34.30
N ALA A 202 -4.38 -2.35 33.58
CA ALA A 202 -3.27 -3.20 33.98
C ALA A 202 -1.91 -2.50 33.83
N SER A 203 -1.73 -1.55 32.91
CA SER A 203 -0.48 -0.78 32.83
C SER A 203 -0.20 0.01 34.12
N TYR A 204 -1.23 0.40 34.86
CA TYR A 204 -1.12 1.08 36.15
C TYR A 204 -0.95 0.16 37.36
N LYS A 205 -1.41 -1.10 37.30
CA LYS A 205 -1.52 -1.99 38.48
C LYS A 205 -0.97 -3.41 38.29
N GLY A 206 -0.50 -3.75 37.10
CA GLY A 206 -0.22 -5.11 36.66
C GLY A 206 1.15 -5.64 37.10
N LYS A 207 1.29 -6.96 37.12
CA LYS A 207 2.57 -7.65 37.34
C LYS A 207 3.49 -7.41 36.15
N GLU A 208 4.69 -6.92 36.43
CA GLU A 208 5.74 -6.75 35.42
C GLU A 208 6.14 -8.08 34.79
N ASP A 209 6.23 -8.09 33.45
CA ASP A 209 6.68 -9.25 32.70
C ASP A 209 8.20 -9.48 32.88
N ILE A 210 8.67 -10.68 32.52
CA ILE A 210 10.09 -11.04 32.65
C ILE A 210 10.97 -10.11 31.79
N HIS A 211 10.47 -9.69 30.61
CA HIS A 211 11.24 -8.82 29.75
C HIS A 211 11.43 -7.43 30.36
N THR A 212 10.41 -6.83 30.98
CA THR A 212 10.49 -5.55 31.69
C THR A 212 11.43 -5.66 32.87
N LYS A 213 11.36 -6.75 33.66
CA LYS A 213 12.29 -6.99 34.77
C LYS A 213 13.75 -7.01 34.31
N LEU A 214 14.05 -7.69 33.20
CA LEU A 214 15.39 -7.71 32.62
C LEU A 214 15.81 -6.35 32.06
N MET A 215 14.87 -5.55 31.55
CA MET A 215 15.15 -4.22 31.01
C MET A 215 15.42 -3.15 32.07
N LYS A 216 15.01 -3.35 33.33
CA LYS A 216 15.29 -2.42 34.45
C LYS A 216 16.77 -2.13 34.68
N ARG A 217 17.68 -2.97 34.16
CA ARG A 217 19.13 -2.70 34.18
C ARG A 217 19.49 -1.46 33.35
N TYR A 218 18.72 -1.16 32.31
CA TYR A 218 18.94 -0.01 31.44
C TYR A 218 18.15 1.20 31.94
N LYS A 219 18.74 2.39 31.80
CA LYS A 219 18.03 3.63 32.11
C LYS A 219 16.94 3.87 31.08
N ASP A 220 15.73 4.11 31.54
CA ASP A 220 14.62 4.51 30.68
C ASP A 220 14.89 5.86 30.00
N ILE A 221 14.16 6.07 28.90
CA ILE A 221 14.21 7.32 28.15
C ILE A 221 13.47 8.38 28.96
N PRO A 222 14.09 9.51 29.28
CA PRO A 222 13.40 10.61 29.92
C PRO A 222 12.23 11.09 29.05
N SER A 223 11.03 11.22 29.61
CA SER A 223 9.84 11.65 28.85
C SER A 223 10.02 12.99 28.14
N TRP A 224 10.87 13.88 28.68
CA TRP A 224 11.19 15.17 28.06
C TRP A 224 11.84 15.06 26.67
N TRP A 225 12.49 13.93 26.33
CA TRP A 225 13.03 13.72 24.97
C TRP A 225 11.89 13.69 23.94
N PHE A 226 10.81 12.99 24.27
CA PHE A 226 9.62 12.92 23.41
C PHE A 226 8.90 14.27 23.34
N TYR A 227 8.74 14.96 24.46
CA TYR A 227 8.11 16.28 24.48
C TYR A 227 8.94 17.32 23.70
N MET A 228 10.26 17.32 23.85
CA MET A 228 11.15 18.21 23.11
C MET A 228 11.07 17.93 21.61
N LEU A 229 11.15 16.65 21.19
CA LEU A 229 11.03 16.28 19.79
C LEU A 229 9.68 16.73 19.22
N LEU A 230 8.57 16.49 19.94
CA LEU A 230 7.23 16.91 19.54
C LEU A 230 7.13 18.44 19.39
N VAL A 231 7.63 19.21 20.37
CA VAL A 231 7.60 20.68 20.33
C VAL A 231 8.43 21.22 19.17
N VAL A 232 9.65 20.72 18.97
CA VAL A 232 10.53 21.17 17.89
C VAL A 232 9.92 20.86 16.52
N THR A 233 9.47 19.61 16.31
CA THR A 233 8.86 19.20 15.03
C THR A 233 7.56 19.94 14.74
N MET A 234 6.71 20.17 15.75
CA MET A 234 5.50 20.97 15.60
C MET A 234 5.82 22.43 15.29
N ALA A 235 6.80 23.02 15.96
CA ALA A 235 7.22 24.40 15.73
C ALA A 235 7.76 24.59 14.31
N VAL A 236 8.62 23.68 13.82
CA VAL A 236 9.13 23.71 12.44
C VAL A 236 7.98 23.55 11.44
N SER A 237 7.07 22.61 11.67
CA SER A 237 5.92 22.38 10.77
C SER A 237 4.98 23.60 10.72
N LEU A 238 4.76 24.25 11.87
CA LEU A 238 3.94 25.45 11.97
C LEU A 238 4.62 26.66 11.32
N ALA A 239 5.95 26.81 11.48
CA ALA A 239 6.73 27.82 10.79
C ALA A 239 6.65 27.66 9.27
N LEU A 240 6.73 26.43 8.74
CA LEU A 240 6.53 26.16 7.32
C LEU A 240 5.12 26.57 6.85
N CYS A 241 4.08 26.26 7.62
CA CYS A 241 2.70 26.64 7.26
C CYS A 241 2.47 28.15 7.29
N ILE A 242 3.15 28.89 8.18
CA ILE A 242 2.98 30.35 8.33
C ILE A 242 3.85 31.12 7.33
N PHE A 243 5.15 30.83 7.27
CA PHE A 243 6.11 31.60 6.47
C PHE A 243 6.14 31.18 4.99
N LEU A 244 5.88 29.90 4.68
CA LEU A 244 5.86 29.38 3.31
C LEU A 244 4.42 29.14 2.81
N ASN A 245 3.45 29.90 3.32
CA ASN A 245 2.03 29.72 2.97
C ASN A 245 1.77 29.81 1.45
N ASN A 246 2.52 30.64 0.72
CA ASN A 246 2.38 30.77 -0.73
C ASN A 246 2.74 29.47 -1.50
N GLN A 247 3.60 28.61 -0.92
CA GLN A 247 4.02 27.35 -1.52
C GLN A 247 3.26 26.16 -0.93
N VAL A 248 3.13 26.10 0.41
CA VAL A 248 2.52 24.96 1.13
C VAL A 248 1.00 25.01 1.05
N GLN A 249 0.40 26.20 0.95
CA GLN A 249 -1.04 26.47 0.87
C GLN A 249 -1.89 25.93 2.04
N LEU A 250 -1.28 25.26 3.04
CA LEU A 250 -1.96 24.69 4.19
C LEU A 250 -2.03 25.71 5.33
N PRO A 251 -3.22 26.08 5.83
CA PRO A 251 -3.34 26.97 6.97
C PRO A 251 -2.89 26.29 8.27
N TRP A 252 -2.44 27.08 9.25
CA TRP A 252 -1.91 26.59 10.53
C TRP A 252 -2.89 25.67 11.30
N TRP A 253 -4.19 25.91 11.21
CA TRP A 253 -5.21 25.07 11.86
C TRP A 253 -5.31 23.69 11.20
N GLY A 254 -5.00 23.59 9.90
CA GLY A 254 -4.98 22.34 9.16
C GLY A 254 -3.91 21.39 9.68
N LEU A 255 -2.75 21.91 10.07
CA LEU A 255 -1.69 21.13 10.72
C LEU A 255 -2.17 20.54 12.06
N LEU A 256 -2.80 21.35 12.92
CA LEU A 256 -3.32 20.89 14.21
C LEU A 256 -4.41 19.83 14.03
N PHE A 257 -5.28 20.02 13.04
CA PHE A 257 -6.32 19.06 12.70
C PHE A 257 -5.73 17.73 12.18
N ALA A 258 -4.72 17.78 11.31
CA ALA A 258 -3.99 16.60 10.84
C ALA A 258 -3.33 15.84 12.01
N ALA A 259 -2.68 16.56 12.93
CA ALA A 259 -2.05 15.97 14.11
C ALA A 259 -3.08 15.29 15.03
N ALA A 260 -4.23 15.92 15.25
CA ALA A 260 -5.33 15.33 16.03
C ALA A 260 -5.88 14.05 15.37
N MET A 261 -6.08 14.07 14.04
CA MET A 261 -6.48 12.88 13.29
C MET A 261 -5.44 11.76 13.40
N ALA A 262 -4.15 12.06 13.18
CA ALA A 262 -3.08 11.08 13.31
C ALA A 262 -3.06 10.44 14.71
N PHE A 263 -3.15 11.27 15.76
CA PHE A 263 -3.19 10.80 17.14
C PHE A 263 -4.36 9.85 17.42
N THR A 264 -5.57 10.20 17.00
CA THR A 264 -6.77 9.36 17.25
C THR A 264 -6.72 8.02 16.53
N PHE A 265 -6.26 7.99 15.28
CA PHE A 265 -6.23 6.77 14.47
C PHE A 265 -4.99 5.90 14.71
N THR A 266 -3.94 6.42 15.35
CA THR A 266 -2.72 5.65 15.65
C THR A 266 -3.04 4.41 16.47
N LEU A 267 -3.87 4.51 17.52
CA LEU A 267 -4.17 3.37 18.39
C LEU A 267 -4.95 2.25 17.67
N PRO A 268 -6.10 2.50 17.01
CA PRO A 268 -6.83 1.46 16.28
C PRO A 268 -6.00 0.78 15.19
N ILE A 269 -5.28 1.57 14.38
CA ILE A 269 -4.49 1.04 13.27
C ILE A 269 -3.30 0.22 13.80
N SER A 270 -2.67 0.65 14.90
CA SER A 270 -1.60 -0.12 15.56
C SER A 270 -2.08 -1.50 16.01
N ILE A 271 -3.31 -1.63 16.53
CA ILE A 271 -3.87 -2.90 16.99
C ILE A 271 -4.12 -3.86 15.83
N ILE A 272 -4.71 -3.37 14.74
CA ILE A 272 -4.93 -4.18 13.53
C ILE A 272 -3.58 -4.61 12.93
N THR A 273 -2.63 -3.69 12.83
CA THR A 273 -1.29 -3.98 12.31
C THR A 273 -0.58 -5.02 13.17
N ALA A 274 -0.65 -4.89 14.50
CA ALA A 274 0.00 -5.81 15.43
C ALA A 274 -0.61 -7.22 15.43
N THR A 275 -1.88 -7.38 15.06
CA THR A 275 -2.58 -8.67 15.06
C THR A 275 -2.56 -9.35 13.69
N THR A 276 -2.64 -8.57 12.61
CA THR A 276 -2.83 -9.08 11.25
C THR A 276 -1.61 -8.93 10.34
N ASN A 277 -0.61 -8.15 10.77
CA ASN A 277 0.53 -7.74 9.94
C ASN A 277 0.11 -6.95 8.68
N GLN A 278 -1.10 -6.41 8.65
CA GLN A 278 -1.63 -5.55 7.58
C GLN A 278 -1.99 -4.19 8.18
N THR A 279 -1.61 -3.12 7.49
CA THR A 279 -1.80 -1.73 7.97
C THR A 279 -2.87 -1.05 7.14
N PRO A 280 -4.09 -0.82 7.67
CA PRO A 280 -5.09 -0.02 6.99
C PRO A 280 -4.58 1.40 6.71
N GLY A 281 -4.77 1.89 5.49
CA GLY A 281 -4.34 3.23 5.09
C GLY A 281 -5.29 4.33 5.58
N LEU A 282 -4.73 5.43 6.12
CA LEU A 282 -5.49 6.63 6.50
C LEU A 282 -5.63 7.66 5.36
N ASN A 283 -4.95 7.44 4.23
CA ASN A 283 -4.85 8.38 3.11
C ASN A 283 -6.21 8.96 2.69
N ILE A 284 -7.19 8.08 2.50
CA ILE A 284 -8.46 8.47 1.92
C ILE A 284 -9.24 9.40 2.86
N ILE A 285 -9.26 9.14 4.17
CA ILE A 285 -10.04 9.98 5.09
C ILE A 285 -9.38 11.34 5.35
N THR A 286 -8.05 11.40 5.38
CA THR A 286 -7.35 12.68 5.50
C THR A 286 -7.59 13.55 4.28
N GLU A 287 -7.47 12.96 3.08
CA GLU A 287 -7.70 13.64 1.82
C GLU A 287 -9.17 14.07 1.65
N TYR A 288 -10.11 13.22 2.07
CA TYR A 288 -11.55 13.50 2.05
C TYR A 288 -11.92 14.65 3.00
N ALA A 289 -11.42 14.62 4.25
CA ALA A 289 -11.77 15.61 5.26
C ALA A 289 -11.28 17.02 4.88
N ILE A 290 -10.00 17.17 4.51
CA ILE A 290 -9.47 18.48 4.12
C ILE A 290 -10.04 18.92 2.77
N GLY A 291 -10.28 18.00 1.84
CA GLY A 291 -10.88 18.32 0.55
C GLY A 291 -12.31 18.85 0.66
N LEU A 292 -13.07 18.45 1.70
CA LEU A 292 -14.39 19.03 1.98
C LEU A 292 -14.32 20.43 2.60
N ILE A 293 -13.38 20.65 3.52
CA ILE A 293 -13.27 21.90 4.28
C ILE A 293 -12.56 22.98 3.45
N TYR A 294 -11.53 22.59 2.70
CA TYR A 294 -10.64 23.48 1.97
C TYR A 294 -10.39 22.97 0.52
N PRO A 295 -11.44 22.96 -0.32
CA PRO A 295 -11.35 22.48 -1.71
C PRO A 295 -10.59 23.47 -2.61
N GLY A 296 -10.13 22.98 -3.78
CA GLY A 296 -9.52 23.81 -4.82
C GLY A 296 -8.00 23.91 -4.74
N ARG A 297 -7.37 23.27 -3.74
CA ARG A 297 -5.94 23.38 -3.43
C ARG A 297 -5.30 22.00 -3.27
N PRO A 298 -4.71 21.44 -4.34
CA PRO A 298 -4.10 20.11 -4.32
C PRO A 298 -2.90 20.02 -3.38
N ILE A 299 -2.05 21.06 -3.33
CA ILE A 299 -0.85 21.07 -2.49
C ILE A 299 -1.21 21.03 -1.01
N ALA A 300 -2.19 21.85 -0.59
CA ALA A 300 -2.68 21.84 0.79
C ALA A 300 -3.19 20.44 1.19
N ASN A 301 -3.90 19.76 0.28
CA ASN A 301 -4.40 18.41 0.53
C ASN A 301 -3.25 17.40 0.70
N VAL A 302 -2.28 17.41 -0.20
CA VAL A 302 -1.08 16.57 -0.12
C VAL A 302 -0.33 16.80 1.19
N CYS A 303 -0.14 18.05 1.61
CA CYS A 303 0.51 18.37 2.88
C CYS A 303 -0.28 17.80 4.07
N PHE A 304 -1.60 17.99 4.09
CA PHE A 304 -2.47 17.47 5.14
C PHE A 304 -2.41 15.93 5.23
N LYS A 305 -2.46 15.25 4.08
CA LYS A 305 -2.29 13.78 3.98
C LYS A 305 -0.96 13.34 4.57
N THR A 306 0.15 14.00 4.20
CA THR A 306 1.48 13.66 4.70
C THR A 306 1.55 13.81 6.22
N PHE A 307 1.09 14.94 6.78
CA PHE A 307 1.07 15.14 8.22
C PHE A 307 0.11 14.18 8.96
N GLY A 308 -1.03 13.82 8.37
CA GLY A 308 -2.01 12.94 9.01
C GLY A 308 -1.63 11.45 8.93
N TYR A 309 -1.21 10.97 7.77
CA TYR A 309 -0.97 9.56 7.51
C TYR A 309 0.48 9.14 7.71
N MET A 310 1.47 9.87 7.16
CA MET A 310 2.87 9.46 7.28
C MET A 310 3.35 9.53 8.72
N SER A 311 2.91 10.53 9.49
CA SER A 311 3.23 10.61 10.92
C SER A 311 2.68 9.42 11.71
N MET A 312 1.46 8.96 11.38
CA MET A 312 0.88 7.76 11.98
C MET A 312 1.64 6.49 11.56
N ALA A 313 1.97 6.33 10.27
CA ALA A 313 2.74 5.19 9.77
C ALA A 313 4.13 5.11 10.45
N GLN A 314 4.79 6.26 10.60
CA GLN A 314 6.07 6.35 11.31
C GLN A 314 5.93 6.03 12.79
N ALA A 315 4.83 6.44 13.45
CA ALA A 315 4.56 6.07 14.84
C ALA A 315 4.40 4.54 15.01
N VAL A 316 3.70 3.87 14.09
CA VAL A 316 3.55 2.40 14.10
C VAL A 316 4.91 1.72 13.90
N SER A 317 5.70 2.18 12.93
CA SER A 317 7.05 1.66 12.66
C SER A 317 7.97 1.83 13.88
N PHE A 318 7.97 3.03 14.48
CA PHE A 318 8.73 3.33 15.69
C PHE A 318 8.35 2.42 16.87
N LEU A 319 7.06 2.17 17.09
CA LEU A 319 6.58 1.24 18.12
C LEU A 319 7.01 -0.21 17.85
N SER A 320 6.99 -0.65 16.60
CA SER A 320 7.44 -1.99 16.18
C SER A 320 8.91 -2.21 16.53
N ASP A 321 9.75 -1.23 16.24
CA ASP A 321 11.17 -1.25 16.56
C ASP A 321 11.43 -1.23 18.08
N PHE A 322 10.71 -0.39 18.84
CA PHE A 322 10.83 -0.37 20.30
C PHE A 322 10.50 -1.73 20.92
N LYS A 323 9.47 -2.39 20.37
CA LYS A 323 9.10 -3.75 20.76
C LYS A 323 10.21 -4.75 20.43
N LEU A 324 10.81 -4.65 19.23
CA LEU A 324 11.96 -5.47 18.86
C LEU A 324 13.15 -5.25 19.81
N GLY A 325 13.52 -3.99 20.08
CA GLY A 325 14.61 -3.64 20.98
C GLY A 325 14.37 -4.15 22.41
N HIS A 326 13.14 -4.07 22.90
CA HIS A 326 12.75 -4.59 24.21
C HIS A 326 12.91 -6.12 24.32
N TYR A 327 12.60 -6.85 23.24
CA TYR A 327 12.83 -8.30 23.17
C TYR A 327 14.31 -8.67 23.02
N MET A 328 15.07 -7.88 22.26
CA MET A 328 16.50 -8.09 22.03
C MET A 328 17.40 -7.59 23.17
N LYS A 329 16.84 -6.93 24.18
CA LYS A 329 17.60 -6.34 25.31
C LYS A 329 18.57 -5.25 24.88
N ILE A 330 18.17 -4.47 23.87
CA ILE A 330 18.91 -3.29 23.42
C ILE A 330 18.59 -2.11 24.36
N PRO A 331 19.59 -1.33 24.82
CA PRO A 331 19.35 -0.16 25.67
C PRO A 331 18.36 0.83 25.03
N PRO A 332 17.29 1.26 25.73
CA PRO A 332 16.24 2.11 25.15
C PRO A 332 16.74 3.46 24.63
N ARG A 333 17.68 4.10 25.34
CA ARG A 333 18.26 5.41 24.94
C ARG A 333 19.04 5.31 23.63
N SER A 334 19.81 4.25 23.47
CA SER A 334 20.55 3.99 22.23
C SER A 334 19.59 3.75 21.07
N MET A 335 18.50 3.00 21.31
CA MET A 335 17.46 2.76 20.31
C MET A 335 16.83 4.08 19.82
N PHE A 336 16.44 4.96 20.74
CA PHE A 336 15.86 6.27 20.41
C PHE A 336 16.82 7.13 19.56
N LEU A 337 18.09 7.23 19.97
CA LEU A 337 19.08 8.04 19.25
C LEU A 337 19.36 7.49 17.84
N VAL A 338 19.54 6.17 17.71
CA VAL A 338 19.80 5.53 16.42
C VAL A 338 18.61 5.72 15.47
N GLN A 339 17.38 5.60 15.97
CA GLN A 339 16.19 5.86 15.16
C GLN A 339 16.10 7.32 14.73
N LEU A 340 16.32 8.29 15.64
CA LEU A 340 16.28 9.70 15.30
C LEU A 340 17.32 10.05 14.22
N ILE A 341 18.57 9.62 14.41
CA ILE A 341 19.65 9.83 13.46
C ILE A 341 19.34 9.13 12.13
N GLY A 342 18.84 7.89 12.18
CA GLY A 342 18.46 7.11 11.01
C GLY A 342 17.35 7.78 10.21
N THR A 343 16.33 8.35 10.86
CA THR A 343 15.26 9.09 10.19
C THR A 343 15.77 10.35 9.51
N ILE A 344 16.65 11.13 10.17
CA ILE A 344 17.25 12.33 9.57
C ILE A 344 18.11 11.95 8.35
N LEU A 345 18.94 10.92 8.49
CA LEU A 345 19.81 10.44 7.41
C LEU A 345 18.98 9.92 6.23
N ALA A 346 17.98 9.07 6.49
CA ALA A 346 17.11 8.50 5.45
C ALA A 346 16.33 9.61 4.73
N GLY A 347 15.75 10.57 5.46
CA GLY A 347 15.05 11.71 4.87
C GLY A 347 15.96 12.56 3.98
N THR A 348 17.18 12.84 4.43
CA THR A 348 18.15 13.66 3.68
C THR A 348 18.62 12.94 2.41
N ILE A 349 18.97 11.65 2.51
CA ILE A 349 19.43 10.86 1.36
C ILE A 349 18.29 10.68 0.34
N ASN A 350 17.07 10.33 0.79
CA ASN A 350 15.94 10.17 -0.12
C ASN A 350 15.63 11.47 -0.86
N LEU A 351 15.67 12.63 -0.19
CA LEU A 351 15.46 13.92 -0.84
C LEU A 351 16.57 14.26 -1.84
N ALA A 352 17.83 14.00 -1.49
CA ALA A 352 18.97 14.25 -2.37
C ALA A 352 18.91 13.38 -3.63
N VAL A 353 18.60 12.09 -3.48
CA VAL A 353 18.44 11.16 -4.61
C VAL A 353 17.24 11.53 -5.46
N ALA A 354 16.10 11.88 -4.86
CA ALA A 354 14.93 12.34 -5.61
C ALA A 354 15.25 13.60 -6.44
N TRP A 355 15.91 14.59 -5.84
CA TRP A 355 16.35 15.80 -6.54
C TRP A 355 17.31 15.49 -7.68
N TRP A 356 18.28 14.59 -7.45
CA TRP A 356 19.23 14.15 -8.46
C TRP A 356 18.53 13.44 -9.64
N LEU A 357 17.59 12.53 -9.38
CA LEU A 357 16.84 11.84 -10.43
C LEU A 357 16.00 12.82 -11.26
N LEU A 358 15.30 13.75 -10.62
CA LEU A 358 14.47 14.76 -11.29
C LEU A 358 15.29 15.73 -12.17
N THR A 359 16.56 15.97 -11.83
CA THR A 359 17.43 16.89 -12.59
C THR A 359 18.30 16.20 -13.65
N SER A 360 18.54 14.89 -13.51
CA SER A 360 19.39 14.13 -14.44
C SER A 360 18.62 13.38 -15.52
N ILE A 361 17.40 12.91 -15.23
CA ILE A 361 16.61 12.08 -16.14
C ILE A 361 15.57 12.94 -16.85
N THR A 362 15.68 13.04 -18.17
CA THR A 362 14.71 13.75 -19.01
C THR A 362 13.40 12.97 -19.10
N ASN A 363 12.27 13.68 -19.01
CA ASN A 363 10.91 13.12 -19.12
C ASN A 363 10.57 12.01 -18.09
N ILE A 364 11.20 12.03 -16.92
CA ILE A 364 10.87 11.11 -15.82
C ILE A 364 9.35 11.15 -15.50
N CYS A 365 8.75 9.98 -15.26
CA CYS A 365 7.33 9.79 -14.99
C CYS A 365 6.36 10.17 -16.14
N GLN A 366 6.86 10.39 -17.36
CA GLN A 366 6.05 10.70 -18.55
C GLN A 366 6.05 9.53 -19.54
N ASP A 367 5.17 8.56 -19.32
CA ASP A 367 5.13 7.29 -20.05
C ASP A 367 5.05 7.43 -21.58
N GLU A 368 4.42 8.51 -22.08
CA GLU A 368 4.26 8.76 -23.52
C GLU A 368 5.55 9.23 -24.20
N LEU A 369 6.43 9.90 -23.45
CA LEU A 369 7.70 10.45 -23.94
C LEU A 369 8.90 9.56 -23.60
N LEU A 370 8.68 8.55 -22.77
CA LEU A 370 9.69 7.57 -22.40
C LEU A 370 9.74 6.44 -23.42
N PRO A 371 10.92 5.84 -23.66
CA PRO A 371 11.02 4.57 -24.36
C PRO A 371 10.12 3.51 -23.71
N THR A 372 9.57 2.59 -24.51
CA THR A 372 8.65 1.54 -24.04
C THR A 372 9.22 0.68 -22.92
N ASP A 373 10.55 0.54 -22.88
CA ASP A 373 11.27 -0.32 -21.94
C ASP A 373 11.89 0.49 -20.78
N SER A 374 11.51 1.77 -20.66
CA SER A 374 12.05 2.63 -19.61
C SER A 374 11.52 2.24 -18.23
N PRO A 375 12.39 2.09 -17.22
CA PRO A 375 11.96 1.81 -15.85
C PRO A 375 11.35 3.04 -15.13
N TRP A 376 11.41 4.23 -15.74
CA TRP A 376 11.14 5.51 -15.08
C TRP A 376 9.68 5.98 -15.15
N THR A 377 8.72 5.08 -14.91
CA THR A 377 7.27 5.34 -15.07
C THR A 377 6.58 5.90 -13.80
N CYS A 378 7.22 5.82 -12.64
CA CYS A 378 6.76 6.40 -11.36
C CYS A 378 5.28 6.13 -10.99
N PRO A 379 4.82 4.87 -10.98
CA PRO A 379 3.41 4.55 -10.79
C PRO A 379 2.87 5.02 -9.42
N GLY A 380 3.69 4.96 -8.37
CA GLY A 380 3.31 5.43 -7.03
C GLY A 380 3.10 6.94 -6.97
N ASP A 381 4.02 7.72 -7.55
CA ASP A 381 3.93 9.18 -7.59
C ASP A 381 2.77 9.65 -8.47
N ARG A 382 2.47 8.94 -9.57
CA ARG A 382 1.29 9.23 -10.40
C ARG A 382 -0.01 9.03 -9.63
N VAL A 383 -0.17 7.91 -8.92
CA VAL A 383 -1.36 7.69 -8.07
C VAL A 383 -1.47 8.77 -6.99
N PHE A 384 -0.34 9.18 -6.43
CA PHE A 384 -0.31 10.24 -5.43
C PHE A 384 -0.73 11.61 -6.02
N PHE A 385 -0.29 11.93 -7.24
CA PHE A 385 -0.69 13.11 -7.97
C PHE A 385 -2.17 13.08 -8.37
N ASP A 386 -2.65 11.98 -8.97
CA ASP A 386 -4.06 11.82 -9.37
C ASP A 386 -4.99 11.90 -8.15
N ALA A 387 -4.58 11.33 -7.01
CA ALA A 387 -5.30 11.49 -5.75
C ALA A 387 -5.40 12.97 -5.31
N SER A 388 -4.32 13.76 -5.45
CA SER A 388 -4.35 15.20 -5.14
C SER A 388 -5.32 15.97 -6.03
N VAL A 389 -5.53 15.54 -7.27
CA VAL A 389 -6.47 16.15 -8.21
C VAL A 389 -7.91 15.81 -7.83
N ILE A 390 -8.19 14.54 -7.53
CA ILE A 390 -9.52 14.07 -7.11
C ILE A 390 -9.94 14.75 -5.80
N TRP A 391 -9.08 14.66 -4.79
CA TRP A 391 -9.41 15.03 -3.43
C TRP A 391 -9.15 16.51 -3.12
N GLY A 392 -8.12 17.10 -3.70
CA GLY A 392 -7.68 18.47 -3.39
C GLY A 392 -8.15 19.49 -4.42
N LEU A 393 -7.80 19.30 -5.69
CA LEU A 393 -8.10 20.25 -6.76
C LEU A 393 -9.61 20.32 -7.04
N VAL A 394 -10.22 19.20 -7.46
CA VAL A 394 -11.66 19.16 -7.79
C VAL A 394 -12.51 19.09 -6.52
N GLY A 395 -12.06 18.27 -5.58
CA GLY A 395 -12.62 18.13 -4.24
C GLY A 395 -13.74 17.08 -4.15
N PRO A 396 -13.98 16.50 -2.95
CA PRO A 396 -14.95 15.42 -2.76
C PRO A 396 -16.37 15.83 -3.16
N ARG A 397 -16.74 17.10 -2.97
CA ARG A 397 -18.09 17.60 -3.31
C ARG A 397 -18.43 17.49 -4.80
N ARG A 398 -17.44 17.57 -5.69
CA ARG A 398 -17.59 17.50 -7.16
C ARG A 398 -17.31 16.11 -7.74
N ILE A 399 -16.84 15.15 -6.93
CA ILE A 399 -16.62 13.77 -7.35
C ILE A 399 -17.63 12.82 -6.68
N PHE A 400 -17.65 12.84 -5.34
CA PHE A 400 -18.45 11.98 -4.48
C PHE A 400 -19.63 12.71 -3.82
N GLY A 401 -19.80 14.01 -4.04
CA GLY A 401 -20.94 14.77 -3.54
C GLY A 401 -22.05 14.95 -4.59
N PRO A 402 -23.07 15.78 -4.28
CA PRO A 402 -24.21 16.02 -5.16
C PRO A 402 -23.85 16.64 -6.53
N LEU A 403 -22.65 17.21 -6.65
CA LEU A 403 -22.18 17.80 -7.91
C LEU A 403 -21.37 16.82 -8.76
N GLY A 404 -21.11 15.62 -8.24
CA GLY A 404 -20.27 14.60 -8.87
C GLY A 404 -21.06 13.43 -9.45
N ASN A 405 -20.31 12.45 -9.94
CA ASN A 405 -20.86 11.24 -10.56
C ASN A 405 -20.92 10.05 -9.57
N TYR A 406 -20.23 10.11 -8.43
CA TYR A 406 -19.98 8.96 -7.55
C TYR A 406 -20.60 9.12 -6.14
N GLU A 407 -21.74 9.78 -6.03
CA GLU A 407 -22.40 10.05 -4.74
C GLU A 407 -22.70 8.78 -3.94
N ALA A 408 -23.14 7.72 -4.63
CA ALA A 408 -23.48 6.45 -4.01
C ALA A 408 -22.28 5.79 -3.29
N MET A 409 -21.05 6.19 -3.62
CA MET A 409 -19.86 5.64 -2.99
C MET A 409 -19.78 5.95 -1.48
N ASN A 410 -20.38 7.05 -1.00
CA ASN A 410 -20.39 7.36 0.43
C ASN A 410 -21.14 6.33 1.28
N TRP A 411 -22.07 5.55 0.70
CA TRP A 411 -22.78 4.47 1.41
C TRP A 411 -21.84 3.36 1.89
N PHE A 412 -20.64 3.25 1.30
CA PHE A 412 -19.63 2.32 1.78
C PHE A 412 -19.13 2.65 3.19
N PHE A 413 -19.15 3.92 3.63
CA PHE A 413 -18.87 4.26 5.04
C PHE A 413 -19.87 3.57 5.97
N LEU A 414 -21.16 3.61 5.62
CA LEU A 414 -22.21 2.98 6.41
C LEU A 414 -22.07 1.46 6.38
N GLY A 415 -21.86 0.87 5.20
CA GLY A 415 -21.64 -0.57 5.06
C GLY A 415 -20.42 -1.06 5.87
N GLY A 416 -19.33 -0.28 5.85
CA GLY A 416 -18.13 -0.52 6.63
C GLY A 416 -18.36 -0.40 8.14
N ALA A 417 -19.14 0.57 8.59
CA ALA A 417 -19.48 0.73 10.01
C ALA A 417 -20.34 -0.43 10.53
N ILE A 418 -21.36 -0.84 9.75
CA ILE A 418 -22.32 -1.89 10.12
C ILE A 418 -21.69 -3.29 10.03
N GLY A 419 -20.78 -3.53 9.08
CA GLY A 419 -20.19 -4.85 8.85
C GLY A 419 -19.64 -5.50 10.14
N PRO A 420 -18.72 -4.86 10.89
CA PRO A 420 -18.18 -5.42 12.13
C PRO A 420 -19.24 -5.64 13.22
N VAL A 421 -20.31 -4.85 13.24
CA VAL A 421 -21.44 -5.06 14.16
C VAL A 421 -22.11 -6.39 13.86
N ILE A 422 -22.36 -6.68 12.57
CA ILE A 422 -22.96 -7.95 12.14
C ILE A 422 -22.06 -9.13 12.52
N VAL A 423 -20.76 -9.05 12.22
CA VAL A 423 -19.81 -10.12 12.56
C VAL A 423 -19.72 -10.32 14.08
N TRP A 424 -19.75 -9.25 14.86
CA TRP A 424 -19.75 -9.31 16.32
C TRP A 424 -21.02 -9.97 16.88
N LEU A 425 -22.19 -9.63 16.34
CA LEU A 425 -23.46 -10.28 16.70
C LEU A 425 -23.45 -11.76 16.36
N LEU A 426 -22.94 -12.13 15.17
CA LEU A 426 -22.79 -13.53 14.77
C LEU A 426 -21.85 -14.29 15.70
N HIS A 427 -20.73 -13.68 16.11
CA HIS A 427 -19.83 -14.28 17.08
C HIS A 427 -20.54 -14.56 18.42
N LYS A 428 -21.35 -13.60 18.90
CA LYS A 428 -22.10 -13.74 20.16
C LYS A 428 -23.21 -14.79 20.07
N SER A 429 -23.88 -14.89 18.93
CA SER A 429 -24.96 -15.87 18.69
C SER A 429 -24.44 -17.27 18.44
N PHE A 430 -23.24 -17.43 17.85
CA PHE A 430 -22.63 -18.71 17.52
C PHE A 430 -21.28 -18.92 18.22
N PRO A 431 -21.23 -19.01 19.56
CA PRO A 431 -19.98 -19.13 20.32
C PRO A 431 -19.20 -20.43 20.05
N LYS A 432 -19.86 -21.45 19.49
CA LYS A 432 -19.23 -22.73 19.12
C LYS A 432 -18.31 -22.62 17.89
N GLN A 433 -18.46 -21.58 17.07
CA GLN A 433 -17.72 -21.42 15.82
C GLN A 433 -16.48 -20.55 16.04
N SER A 434 -15.31 -21.18 16.16
CA SER A 434 -14.04 -20.50 16.46
C SER A 434 -13.46 -19.68 15.30
N TRP A 435 -14.00 -19.81 14.08
CA TRP A 435 -13.54 -19.09 12.90
C TRP A 435 -14.18 -17.71 12.71
N ILE A 436 -15.36 -17.46 13.28
CA ILE A 436 -16.08 -16.18 13.14
C ILE A 436 -15.26 -15.00 13.71
N PRO A 437 -14.61 -15.12 14.89
CA PRO A 437 -13.72 -14.06 15.40
C PRO A 437 -12.48 -13.79 14.53
N LEU A 438 -12.10 -14.71 13.64
CA LEU A 438 -10.96 -14.54 12.74
C LEU A 438 -11.30 -13.70 11.51
N ILE A 439 -12.58 -13.35 11.31
CA ILE A 439 -13.02 -12.47 10.23
C ILE A 439 -12.67 -11.03 10.63
N ASN A 440 -11.63 -10.51 10.02
CA ASN A 440 -11.20 -9.13 10.20
C ASN A 440 -11.68 -8.32 9.00
N LEU A 441 -12.87 -7.72 9.14
CA LEU A 441 -13.47 -6.92 8.08
C LEU A 441 -12.63 -5.72 7.63
N PRO A 442 -11.92 -5.00 8.52
CA PRO A 442 -10.97 -3.99 8.06
C PRO A 442 -9.94 -4.52 7.07
N VAL A 443 -9.35 -5.70 7.33
CA VAL A 443 -8.37 -6.32 6.43
C VAL A 443 -9.03 -6.87 5.16
N LEU A 444 -10.24 -7.42 5.27
CA LEU A 444 -10.98 -7.94 4.12
C LEU A 444 -11.39 -6.82 3.16
N LEU A 445 -12.04 -5.78 3.66
CA LEU A 445 -12.47 -4.63 2.85
C LEU A 445 -11.28 -3.81 2.37
N GLY A 446 -10.20 -3.76 3.16
CA GLY A 446 -8.98 -3.03 2.85
C GLY A 446 -7.97 -3.81 2.01
N ALA A 447 -8.31 -5.02 1.55
CA ALA A 447 -7.37 -5.90 0.86
C ALA A 447 -6.70 -5.19 -0.33
N THR A 448 -7.48 -4.49 -1.16
CA THR A 448 -7.00 -3.84 -2.38
C THR A 448 -6.54 -2.39 -2.18
N ALA A 449 -6.22 -1.96 -0.95
CA ALA A 449 -5.90 -0.56 -0.65
C ALA A 449 -4.62 -0.04 -1.34
N MET A 450 -3.72 -0.93 -1.77
CA MET A 450 -2.50 -0.58 -2.50
C MET A 450 -2.68 -0.63 -4.04
N MET A 451 -3.86 -0.99 -4.53
CA MET A 451 -4.17 -1.01 -5.96
C MET A 451 -4.82 0.32 -6.40
N PRO A 452 -4.39 0.94 -7.49
CA PRO A 452 -3.01 0.98 -8.01
C PRO A 452 -2.09 1.70 -7.00
N ALA A 453 -0.77 1.54 -6.97
CA ALA A 453 0.15 1.00 -7.98
C ALA A 453 0.37 -0.52 -7.97
N ALA A 454 -0.11 -1.24 -6.95
CA ALA A 454 -0.05 -2.70 -6.92
C ALA A 454 -0.94 -3.28 -8.02
N THR A 455 -0.52 -4.38 -8.63
CA THR A 455 -1.26 -5.05 -9.70
C THR A 455 -1.78 -6.42 -9.25
N PRO A 456 -2.78 -6.99 -9.96
CA PRO A 456 -3.34 -8.31 -9.63
C PRO A 456 -2.31 -9.43 -9.47
N VAL A 457 -1.23 -9.42 -10.28
CA VAL A 457 -0.18 -10.45 -10.17
C VAL A 457 0.52 -10.40 -8.80
N ASN A 458 0.76 -9.21 -8.23
CA ASN A 458 1.36 -9.09 -6.90
C ASN A 458 0.48 -9.78 -5.83
N TYR A 459 -0.84 -9.60 -5.92
CA TYR A 459 -1.79 -10.18 -4.99
C TYR A 459 -1.91 -11.69 -5.15
N ASN A 460 -2.10 -12.18 -6.37
CA ASN A 460 -2.17 -13.61 -6.66
C ASN A 460 -0.91 -14.33 -6.15
N ALA A 461 0.26 -13.76 -6.45
CA ALA A 461 1.53 -14.32 -6.01
C ALA A 461 1.68 -14.34 -4.49
N TRP A 462 1.36 -13.22 -3.83
CA TRP A 462 1.40 -13.11 -2.37
C TRP A 462 0.49 -14.14 -1.70
N ILE A 463 -0.73 -14.34 -2.21
CA ILE A 463 -1.69 -15.33 -1.70
C ILE A 463 -1.18 -16.77 -1.91
N ILE A 464 -0.66 -17.09 -3.10
CA ILE A 464 -0.15 -18.42 -3.43
C ILE A 464 1.04 -18.77 -2.53
N VAL A 465 2.07 -17.91 -2.51
CA VAL A 465 3.27 -18.12 -1.70
C VAL A 465 2.91 -18.18 -0.21
N GLY A 466 2.06 -17.26 0.25
CA GLY A 466 1.56 -17.24 1.62
C GLY A 466 0.84 -18.52 2.01
N THR A 467 0.02 -19.09 1.13
CA THR A 467 -0.68 -20.35 1.37
C THR A 467 0.29 -21.53 1.41
N ILE A 468 1.25 -21.60 0.48
CA ILE A 468 2.27 -22.66 0.46
C ILE A 468 3.06 -22.68 1.77
N PHE A 469 3.57 -21.53 2.21
CA PHE A 469 4.42 -21.46 3.40
C PHE A 469 3.63 -21.54 4.72
N ASN A 470 2.53 -20.79 4.85
CA ASN A 470 1.81 -20.67 6.13
C ASN A 470 0.73 -21.73 6.34
N PHE A 471 0.25 -22.40 5.29
CA PHE A 471 -0.69 -23.52 5.44
C PHE A 471 -0.02 -24.87 5.21
N PHE A 472 0.55 -25.11 4.03
CA PHE A 472 1.10 -26.43 3.69
C PHE A 472 2.40 -26.71 4.46
N ILE A 473 3.43 -25.88 4.32
CA ILE A 473 4.72 -26.11 5.00
C ILE A 473 4.56 -26.05 6.52
N PHE A 474 3.73 -25.15 7.03
CA PHE A 474 3.42 -25.10 8.47
C PHE A 474 2.78 -26.40 8.99
N ARG A 475 1.86 -27.01 8.23
CA ARG A 475 1.16 -28.25 8.64
C ARG A 475 2.02 -29.50 8.48
N TYR A 476 2.74 -29.64 7.37
CA TYR A 476 3.52 -30.85 7.06
C TYR A 476 4.96 -30.81 7.60
N ARG A 477 5.58 -29.63 7.74
CA ARG A 477 6.99 -29.44 8.13
C ARG A 477 7.17 -28.33 9.18
N LYS A 478 6.33 -28.36 10.22
CA LYS A 478 6.28 -27.36 11.30
C LYS A 478 7.64 -27.00 11.93
N GLN A 479 8.52 -27.99 12.17
CA GLN A 479 9.84 -27.73 12.74
C GLN A 479 10.75 -26.90 11.82
N TRP A 480 10.67 -27.14 10.51
CA TRP A 480 11.43 -26.37 9.52
C TRP A 480 10.90 -24.94 9.44
N TRP A 481 9.57 -24.80 9.35
CA TRP A 481 8.92 -23.49 9.28
C TRP A 481 9.31 -22.60 10.46
N GLN A 482 9.22 -23.13 11.68
CA GLN A 482 9.51 -22.36 12.90
C GLN A 482 10.97 -21.89 13.01
N ARG A 483 11.89 -22.61 12.36
CA ARG A 483 13.34 -22.34 12.42
C ARG A 483 13.82 -21.46 11.27
N TYR A 484 13.35 -21.71 10.05
CA TYR A 484 13.93 -21.14 8.83
C TYR A 484 13.00 -20.19 8.07
N ASN A 485 11.68 -20.22 8.25
CA ASN A 485 10.75 -19.43 7.43
C ASN A 485 11.03 -17.91 7.48
N TYR A 486 11.19 -17.36 8.69
CA TYR A 486 11.51 -15.93 8.86
C TYR A 486 12.90 -15.57 8.31
N ILE A 487 13.85 -16.51 8.37
CA ILE A 487 15.21 -16.31 7.86
C ILE A 487 15.19 -16.34 6.33
N LEU A 488 14.41 -17.25 5.74
CA LEU A 488 14.22 -17.33 4.30
C LEU A 488 13.65 -16.02 3.77
N SER A 489 12.58 -15.50 4.38
CA SER A 489 12.02 -14.20 4.01
C SER A 489 13.08 -13.10 3.99
N ALA A 490 13.82 -12.95 5.10
CA ALA A 490 14.83 -11.91 5.22
C ALA A 490 15.98 -12.09 4.19
N ALA A 491 16.35 -13.33 3.87
CA ALA A 491 17.39 -13.63 2.89
C ALA A 491 16.93 -13.34 1.45
N LEU A 492 15.67 -13.63 1.12
CA LEU A 492 15.09 -13.33 -0.19
C LEU A 492 14.96 -11.80 -0.39
N ASP A 493 14.47 -11.08 0.62
CA ASP A 493 14.36 -9.61 0.58
C ASP A 493 15.74 -8.95 0.41
N ALA A 494 16.74 -9.41 1.18
CA ALA A 494 18.11 -8.89 1.08
C ALA A 494 18.77 -9.22 -0.26
N GLY A 495 18.60 -10.44 -0.77
CA GLY A 495 19.19 -10.86 -2.05
C GLY A 495 18.68 -10.02 -3.22
N VAL A 496 17.36 -9.79 -3.29
CA VAL A 496 16.74 -8.89 -4.27
C VAL A 496 17.26 -7.46 -4.12
N ALA A 497 17.32 -6.91 -2.89
CA ALA A 497 17.79 -5.55 -2.66
C ALA A 497 19.24 -5.34 -3.15
N PHE A 498 20.16 -6.25 -2.82
CA PHE A 498 21.56 -6.15 -3.24
C PHE A 498 21.72 -6.28 -4.77
N MET A 499 21.04 -7.24 -5.39
CA MET A 499 21.10 -7.40 -6.84
C MET A 499 20.42 -6.24 -7.56
N GLY A 500 19.31 -5.70 -7.03
CA GLY A 500 18.65 -4.51 -7.59
C GLY A 500 19.54 -3.28 -7.63
N VAL A 501 20.29 -3.02 -6.54
CA VAL A 501 21.30 -1.94 -6.51
C VAL A 501 22.41 -2.20 -7.53
N LEU A 502 22.89 -3.43 -7.64
CA LEU A 502 23.93 -3.78 -8.62
C LEU A 502 23.45 -3.57 -10.06
N LEU A 503 22.24 -4.04 -10.39
CA LEU A 503 21.63 -3.86 -11.71
C LEU A 503 21.41 -2.38 -12.03
N TYR A 504 20.96 -1.60 -11.04
CA TYR A 504 20.77 -0.17 -11.22
C TYR A 504 22.07 0.54 -11.65
N PHE A 505 23.16 0.34 -10.90
CA PHE A 505 24.43 1.01 -11.19
C PHE A 505 25.19 0.43 -12.39
N SER A 506 24.99 -0.85 -12.74
CA SER A 506 25.72 -1.50 -13.82
C SER A 506 25.06 -1.36 -15.20
N VAL A 507 23.73 -1.47 -15.28
CA VAL A 507 23.00 -1.50 -16.56
C VAL A 507 21.84 -0.50 -16.62
N GLY A 508 21.15 -0.28 -15.50
CA GLY A 508 19.98 0.60 -15.42
C GLY A 508 20.30 2.07 -15.71
N MET A 509 21.36 2.61 -15.10
CA MET A 509 21.78 4.00 -15.31
C MET A 509 22.30 4.29 -16.73
N GLU A 510 22.96 3.31 -17.37
CA GLU A 510 23.49 3.47 -18.73
C GLU A 510 22.42 3.21 -19.81
N GLY A 511 21.19 2.87 -19.43
CA GLY A 511 20.11 2.55 -20.37
C GLY A 511 20.38 1.31 -21.22
N LYS A 512 21.27 0.42 -20.77
CA LYS A 512 21.65 -0.79 -21.51
C LYS A 512 20.63 -1.90 -21.22
N GLY A 513 19.56 -1.95 -22.01
CA GLY A 513 18.55 -3.00 -21.96
C GLY A 513 18.80 -4.12 -22.99
N LEU A 514 18.34 -5.32 -22.69
CA LEU A 514 18.23 -6.41 -23.65
C LEU A 514 16.83 -6.36 -24.28
N THR A 515 16.73 -6.32 -25.60
CA THR A 515 15.44 -6.34 -26.32
C THR A 515 15.22 -7.72 -26.95
N TRP A 516 14.36 -8.55 -26.34
CA TRP A 516 13.93 -9.83 -26.89
C TRP A 516 12.58 -10.24 -26.27
N TRP A 517 12.00 -11.36 -26.70
CA TRP A 517 10.67 -11.79 -26.25
C TRP A 517 10.50 -11.84 -24.72
N GLY A 518 11.53 -12.30 -23.99
CA GLY A 518 11.49 -12.39 -22.54
C GLY A 518 11.62 -11.06 -21.81
N THR A 519 11.92 -9.95 -22.50
CA THR A 519 12.02 -8.61 -21.89
C THR A 519 10.89 -7.67 -22.29
N ASP A 520 9.99 -8.09 -23.18
CA ASP A 520 8.88 -7.30 -23.72
C ASP A 520 7.60 -7.38 -22.84
N GLY A 521 7.78 -7.31 -21.52
CA GLY A 521 6.70 -7.28 -20.55
C GLY A 521 5.82 -8.55 -20.53
N GLU A 522 4.52 -8.42 -20.26
CA GLU A 522 3.61 -9.57 -20.10
C GLU A 522 2.91 -10.04 -21.39
N HIS A 523 3.12 -9.36 -22.53
CA HIS A 523 2.48 -9.64 -23.82
C HIS A 523 0.93 -9.55 -23.81
N CYS A 524 0.36 -8.57 -23.10
CA CYS A 524 -1.09 -8.30 -23.04
C CYS A 524 -1.44 -6.87 -23.52
N PRO A 525 -1.17 -6.49 -24.79
CA PRO A 525 -1.34 -5.11 -25.25
C PRO A 525 -2.80 -4.62 -25.25
N LEU A 526 -3.77 -5.52 -25.41
CA LEU A 526 -5.20 -5.20 -25.49
C LEU A 526 -5.89 -5.08 -24.12
N ALA A 527 -5.21 -5.44 -23.02
CA ALA A 527 -5.80 -5.39 -21.68
C ALA A 527 -6.20 -3.96 -21.27
N LYS A 528 -5.50 -2.94 -21.77
CA LYS A 528 -5.81 -1.53 -21.54
C LYS A 528 -6.97 -0.98 -22.38
N CYS A 529 -7.49 -1.76 -23.33
CA CYS A 529 -8.48 -1.24 -24.26
C CYS A 529 -9.86 -1.13 -23.64
N PRO A 530 -10.59 -0.02 -23.84
CA PRO A 530 -11.99 0.08 -23.45
C PRO A 530 -12.87 -0.85 -24.32
N THR A 531 -14.04 -1.20 -23.81
CA THR A 531 -14.98 -2.12 -24.49
C THR A 531 -16.23 -1.43 -25.03
N ALA A 532 -16.40 -0.13 -24.79
CA ALA A 532 -17.49 0.64 -25.36
C ALA A 532 -17.29 0.89 -26.87
N LYS A 533 -18.40 0.90 -27.62
CA LYS A 533 -18.40 1.18 -29.07
C LYS A 533 -18.13 2.66 -29.34
N GLY A 534 -17.36 2.93 -30.40
CA GLY A 534 -17.09 4.29 -30.87
C GLY A 534 -16.02 5.07 -30.09
N ILE A 535 -15.34 4.42 -29.13
CA ILE A 535 -14.18 5.04 -28.47
C ILE A 535 -12.91 4.64 -29.20
N VAL A 536 -12.20 5.65 -29.69
CA VAL A 536 -10.91 5.48 -30.36
C VAL A 536 -9.81 5.70 -29.34
N VAL A 537 -9.02 4.66 -29.10
CA VAL A 537 -7.79 4.70 -28.29
C VAL A 537 -6.68 4.07 -29.12
N ASP A 538 -5.52 4.73 -29.16
CA ASP A 538 -4.38 4.26 -29.95
C ASP A 538 -3.93 2.85 -29.53
N GLY A 539 -3.78 1.98 -30.52
CA GLY A 539 -3.40 0.58 -30.32
C GLY A 539 -4.54 -0.36 -29.92
N CYS A 540 -5.79 0.12 -29.89
CA CYS A 540 -6.97 -0.71 -29.61
C CYS A 540 -7.81 -0.95 -30.87
N PRO A 541 -8.42 -2.15 -31.02
CA PRO A 541 -9.34 -2.42 -32.12
C PRO A 541 -10.60 -1.56 -31.96
N LEU A 542 -11.16 -1.09 -33.09
CA LEU A 542 -12.45 -0.41 -33.12
C LEU A 542 -13.56 -1.46 -32.87
N ASN A 543 -14.32 -1.27 -31.79
CA ASN A 543 -15.44 -2.14 -31.37
C ASN A 543 -16.79 -1.77 -31.98
#